data_AF-A5U7E3-F1
#
_entry.id   AF-A5U7E3-F1
#
_cell.length_a   1.000
_cell.length_b   1.000
_cell.length_c   1.000
_cell.angle_alpha   90.00
_cell.angle_beta   90.00
_cell.angle_gamma   90.00
#
_symmetry.space_group_name_H-M   'P 1'
#
loop_
_entity.id
_entity.type
_entity.pdbx_description
1 polymer ?
#
loop_
_entity_poly.entity_id
_entity_poly.type
_entity_poly.pdbx_seq_one_letter_code
_entity_poly.pdbx_strand_id
1 'polypeptide(L)'
;MWSASGGQCGKYLAASMVLQLDGLERHGVLEFGRDRYGPEVREELLAMSAASIDRYLKTAKAKDQISGVSTTKPSPLLRNSIKVRRAGDEVEAEPGFFEGDTVAHCGPTLKGEFAHTLNLTDVHIGWVFTRTVRNNARTHILAGLKASVTEIPHGITGLDFDNGTVFLNKPVISWAGDNGIYFTRFRPYKKNH
;
A
#
# COMPACT_ATOMS: atom_id res chain seq x y z
N MET A 1 9.51 -18.95 12.47
CA MET A 1 10.46 -17.87 12.11
C MET A 1 9.93 -16.94 11.03
N TRP A 2 9.98 -17.28 9.74
CA TRP A 2 9.67 -16.33 8.65
C TRP A 2 8.25 -15.70 8.72
N SER A 3 7.22 -16.50 9.01
CA SER A 3 5.87 -15.97 9.20
C SER A 3 5.75 -15.10 10.47
N ALA A 4 6.45 -15.48 11.55
CA ALA A 4 6.45 -14.74 12.81
C ALA A 4 7.13 -13.36 12.67
N SER A 5 8.09 -13.22 11.75
CA SER A 5 8.72 -11.92 11.45
C SER A 5 7.93 -11.05 10.47
N GLY A 6 6.73 -11.47 10.06
CA GLY A 6 5.91 -10.74 9.10
C GLY A 6 6.39 -10.88 7.64
N GLY A 7 7.07 -11.98 7.30
CA GLY A 7 7.37 -12.30 5.90
C GLY A 7 8.66 -11.66 5.35
N GLN A 8 9.57 -11.22 6.22
CA GLN A 8 10.83 -10.57 5.83
C GLN A 8 11.63 -11.31 4.76
N CYS A 9 12.30 -10.56 3.87
CA CYS A 9 13.24 -11.15 2.91
C CYS A 9 14.50 -11.67 3.63
N GLY A 10 15.25 -12.59 3.01
CA GLY A 10 16.36 -13.28 3.66
C GLY A 10 17.41 -12.35 4.26
N LYS A 11 17.66 -11.19 3.64
CA LYS A 11 18.59 -10.18 4.18
C LYS A 11 18.15 -9.61 5.52
N TYR A 12 16.87 -9.21 5.63
CA TYR A 12 16.32 -8.65 6.87
C TYR A 12 16.10 -9.73 7.93
N LEU A 13 15.70 -10.94 7.52
CA LEU A 13 15.51 -12.04 8.45
C LEU A 13 16.85 -12.53 9.03
N ALA A 14 17.92 -12.60 8.23
CA ALA A 14 19.26 -12.91 8.75
C ALA A 14 19.71 -11.86 9.77
N ALA A 15 19.58 -10.58 9.44
CA ALA A 15 19.99 -9.48 10.33
C ALA A 15 19.22 -9.42 11.65
N SER A 16 17.95 -9.86 11.65
CA SER A 16 17.08 -9.84 12.83
C SER A 16 16.91 -11.20 13.52
N MET A 17 17.56 -12.26 13.03
CA MET A 17 17.33 -13.64 13.49
C MET A 17 17.50 -13.80 15.00
N VAL A 18 18.57 -13.23 15.57
CA VAL A 18 18.86 -13.26 17.02
C VAL A 18 17.70 -12.66 17.80
N LEU A 19 17.30 -11.44 17.46
CA LEU A 19 16.21 -10.72 18.13
C LEU A 19 14.89 -11.49 18.06
N GLN A 20 14.60 -12.09 16.90
CA GLN A 20 13.38 -12.87 16.69
C GLN A 20 13.38 -14.16 17.53
N LEU A 21 14.49 -14.91 17.56
CA LEU A 21 14.62 -16.13 18.35
C LEU A 21 14.50 -15.83 19.85
N ASP A 22 15.27 -14.86 20.35
CA ASP A 22 15.25 -14.46 21.76
C ASP A 22 13.86 -14.00 22.20
N GLY A 23 13.15 -13.26 21.34
CA GLY A 23 11.78 -12.83 21.61
C GLY A 23 10.79 -14.00 21.68
N LEU A 24 10.87 -14.93 20.71
CA LEU A 24 9.98 -16.09 20.66
C LEU A 24 10.23 -17.06 21.82
N GLU A 25 11.49 -17.25 22.22
CA GLU A 25 11.86 -18.04 23.40
C GLU A 25 11.36 -17.37 24.69
N ARG A 26 11.59 -16.07 24.85
CA ARG A 26 11.14 -15.31 26.02
C ARG A 26 9.63 -15.39 26.24
N HIS A 27 8.85 -15.47 25.17
CA HIS A 27 7.39 -15.56 25.22
C HIS A 27 6.86 -17.00 25.19
N GLY A 28 7.71 -18.02 25.28
CA GLY A 28 7.31 -19.43 25.29
C GLY A 28 6.70 -19.91 23.96
N VAL A 29 6.90 -19.16 22.88
CA VAL A 29 6.46 -19.55 21.53
C VAL A 29 7.41 -20.60 20.95
N LEU A 30 8.70 -20.49 21.30
CA LEU A 30 9.71 -21.51 21.05
C LEU A 30 10.26 -22.02 22.38
N GLU A 31 10.23 -23.33 22.56
CA GLU A 31 10.74 -24.01 23.76
C GLU A 31 11.65 -25.16 23.32
N PHE A 32 12.83 -25.29 23.93
CA PHE A 32 13.73 -26.39 23.61
C PHE A 32 13.07 -27.74 23.92
N GLY A 33 13.19 -28.68 22.97
CA GLY A 33 12.58 -30.00 23.05
C GLY A 33 11.15 -30.07 22.50
N ARG A 34 10.57 -28.94 22.07
CA ARG A 34 9.22 -28.88 21.51
C ARG A 34 9.27 -28.63 20.01
N ASP A 35 8.38 -29.28 19.25
CA ASP A 35 8.18 -29.06 17.80
C ASP A 35 9.49 -29.08 16.97
N ARG A 36 10.43 -29.95 17.38
CA ARG A 36 11.79 -30.12 16.81
C ARG A 36 12.71 -28.91 17.00
N TYR A 37 12.34 -27.94 17.82
CA TYR A 37 13.19 -26.83 18.19
C TYR A 37 14.17 -27.26 19.29
N GLY A 38 15.45 -27.05 19.04
CA GLY A 38 16.55 -27.47 19.92
C GLY A 38 17.74 -26.51 19.81
N PRO A 39 18.74 -26.62 20.69
CA PRO A 39 19.94 -25.78 20.63
C PRO A 39 20.65 -25.85 19.28
N GLU A 40 20.75 -27.05 18.69
CA GLU A 40 21.34 -27.28 17.37
C GLU A 40 20.57 -26.53 16.27
N VAL A 41 19.23 -26.64 16.26
CA VAL A 41 18.38 -25.93 15.30
C VAL A 41 18.49 -24.41 15.47
N ARG A 42 18.63 -23.93 16.71
CA ARG A 42 18.85 -22.51 16.98
C ARG A 42 20.19 -22.04 16.39
N GLU A 43 21.26 -22.79 16.59
CA GLU A 43 22.57 -22.48 16.01
C GLU A 43 22.54 -22.51 14.48
N GLU A 44 21.90 -23.49 13.87
CA GLU A 44 21.73 -23.56 12.42
C GLU A 44 20.99 -22.33 11.88
N LEU A 45 19.89 -21.92 12.53
CA LEU A 45 19.14 -20.72 12.16
C LEU A 45 19.99 -19.45 12.25
N LEU A 46 20.85 -19.34 13.27
CA LEU A 46 21.77 -18.20 13.45
C LEU A 46 22.92 -18.19 12.43
N ALA A 47 23.39 -19.37 12.01
CA ALA A 47 24.46 -19.51 11.03
C ALA A 47 23.98 -19.35 9.58
N MET A 48 22.67 -19.44 9.33
CA MET A 48 22.10 -19.38 7.99
C MET A 48 22.32 -18.02 7.32
N SER A 49 22.91 -18.05 6.12
CA SER A 49 23.03 -16.87 5.27
C SER A 49 21.68 -16.42 4.69
N ALA A 50 21.58 -15.14 4.35
CA ALA A 50 20.41 -14.57 3.68
C ALA A 50 20.00 -15.34 2.40
N ALA A 51 20.98 -15.77 1.60
CA ALA A 51 20.73 -16.52 0.39
C ALA A 51 20.17 -17.93 0.67
N SER A 52 20.68 -18.61 1.71
CA SER A 52 20.15 -19.90 2.16
C SER A 52 18.72 -19.77 2.67
N ILE A 53 18.44 -18.73 3.47
CA ILE A 53 17.08 -18.39 3.94
C ILE A 53 16.13 -18.24 2.76
N ASP A 54 16.48 -17.41 1.77
CA ASP A 54 15.61 -17.18 0.60
C ASP A 54 15.41 -18.45 -0.24
N ARG A 55 16.43 -19.30 -0.37
CA ARG A 55 16.34 -20.58 -1.07
C ARG A 55 15.35 -21.53 -0.38
N TYR A 56 15.44 -21.69 0.94
CA TYR A 56 14.54 -22.55 1.71
C TYR A 56 13.10 -22.02 1.72
N LEU A 57 12.93 -20.70 1.78
CA LEU A 57 11.62 -20.07 1.83
C LEU A 57 10.95 -19.92 0.47
N LYS A 58 11.62 -20.21 -0.65
CA LYS A 58 11.10 -20.01 -2.01
C LYS A 58 9.69 -20.58 -2.19
N THR A 59 9.47 -21.83 -1.78
CA THR A 59 8.16 -22.50 -1.91
C THR A 59 7.13 -21.93 -0.95
N ALA A 60 7.52 -21.58 0.27
CA ALA A 60 6.62 -20.97 1.27
C ALA A 60 6.16 -19.58 0.80
N LYS A 61 7.09 -18.73 0.35
CA LYS A 61 6.82 -17.41 -0.24
C LYS A 61 5.91 -17.48 -1.46
N ALA A 62 6.08 -18.48 -2.31
CA ALA A 62 5.23 -18.68 -3.49
C ALA A 62 3.78 -19.05 -3.12
N LYS A 63 3.58 -19.79 -2.02
CA LYS A 63 2.24 -20.16 -1.52
C LYS A 63 1.57 -19.04 -0.72
N ASP A 64 2.37 -18.24 -0.03
CA ASP A 64 1.93 -17.13 0.82
C ASP A 64 1.85 -15.80 0.05
N GLN A 65 2.17 -15.79 -1.25
CA GLN A 65 1.87 -14.65 -2.11
C GLN A 65 0.36 -14.44 -2.15
N ILE A 66 -0.14 -13.56 -1.27
CA ILE A 66 -1.36 -12.81 -1.51
C ILE A 66 -1.03 -11.86 -2.64
N SER A 67 -1.12 -12.36 -3.87
CA SER A 67 -1.04 -11.54 -5.06
C SER A 67 -2.29 -10.67 -5.08
N GLY A 68 -2.17 -9.45 -4.52
CA GLY A 68 -3.12 -8.39 -4.82
C GLY A 68 -3.13 -8.21 -6.34
N VAL A 69 -4.15 -8.72 -7.00
CA VAL A 69 -4.27 -8.58 -8.44
C VAL A 69 -4.70 -7.15 -8.70
N SER A 70 -3.97 -6.43 -9.56
CA SER A 70 -4.36 -5.08 -9.95
C SER A 70 -5.71 -5.12 -10.66
N THR A 71 -6.71 -4.39 -10.12
CA THR A 71 -8.08 -4.32 -10.67
C THR A 71 -8.22 -3.37 -11.86
N THR A 72 -7.14 -2.74 -12.31
CA THR A 72 -7.23 -1.58 -13.21
C THR A 72 -6.73 -1.88 -14.62
N LYS A 73 -7.61 -1.71 -15.61
CA LYS A 73 -7.22 -1.54 -17.02
C LYS A 73 -7.22 -0.03 -17.36
N PRO A 74 -6.18 0.51 -18.02
CA PRO A 74 -6.14 1.93 -18.35
C PRO A 74 -7.18 2.29 -19.42
N SER A 75 -8.03 3.30 -19.16
CA SER A 75 -8.95 3.87 -20.16
C SER A 75 -8.30 5.07 -20.88
N PRO A 76 -8.33 5.15 -22.22
CA PRO A 76 -7.67 6.23 -22.97
C PRO A 76 -8.38 7.60 -22.93
N LEU A 77 -9.70 7.65 -22.71
CA LEU A 77 -10.53 8.75 -23.23
C LEU A 77 -10.68 9.99 -22.32
N LEU A 78 -10.20 9.97 -21.08
CA LEU A 78 -10.18 11.17 -20.21
C LEU A 78 -8.78 11.77 -20.02
N ARG A 79 -7.78 11.24 -20.73
CA ARG A 79 -6.35 11.52 -20.50
C ARG A 79 -5.87 12.92 -20.88
N ASN A 80 -6.60 13.63 -21.74
CA ASN A 80 -6.10 14.85 -22.39
C ASN A 80 -6.56 16.16 -21.71
N SER A 81 -7.37 16.10 -20.66
CA SER A 81 -7.97 17.29 -20.02
C SER A 81 -7.34 17.72 -18.70
N ILE A 82 -6.31 17.00 -18.22
CA ILE A 82 -5.75 17.17 -16.87
C ILE A 82 -4.24 17.42 -16.97
N LYS A 83 -3.74 18.47 -16.31
CA LYS A 83 -2.30 18.80 -16.30
C LYS A 83 -1.50 17.69 -15.60
N VAL A 84 -0.37 17.33 -16.19
CA VAL A 84 0.54 16.27 -15.70
C VAL A 84 1.66 16.93 -14.88
N ARG A 85 1.83 16.54 -13.60
CA ARG A 85 3.01 16.91 -12.78
C ARG A 85 4.21 16.02 -13.10
N ARG A 86 5.43 16.55 -12.95
CA ARG A 86 6.70 15.86 -13.11
C ARG A 86 7.31 15.54 -11.73
N ALA A 87 8.05 14.44 -11.64
CA ALA A 87 8.94 14.21 -10.51
C ALA A 87 10.03 15.31 -10.50
N GLY A 88 10.06 16.14 -9.45
CA GLY A 88 10.95 17.30 -9.33
C GLY A 88 10.26 18.66 -9.47
N ASP A 89 8.94 18.72 -9.67
CA ASP A 89 8.19 19.96 -9.49
C ASP A 89 8.25 20.34 -7.99
N GLU A 90 8.31 21.66 -7.68
CA GLU A 90 8.38 22.15 -6.31
C GLU A 90 7.31 21.51 -5.43
N VAL A 91 7.72 20.97 -4.27
CA VAL A 91 6.78 20.48 -3.25
C VAL A 91 5.91 21.65 -2.85
N GLU A 92 4.60 21.45 -2.79
CA GLU A 92 3.67 22.48 -2.33
C GLU A 92 4.17 23.01 -0.99
N ALA A 93 4.40 24.32 -0.91
CA ALA A 93 5.02 24.96 0.25
C ALA A 93 4.07 25.01 1.46
N GLU A 94 2.81 24.62 1.28
CA GLU A 94 1.75 24.66 2.26
C GLU A 94 0.96 23.33 2.26
N PRO A 95 0.39 22.91 3.42
CA PRO A 95 -0.54 21.79 3.49
C PRO A 95 -1.76 21.98 2.58
N GLY A 96 -2.34 20.88 2.12
CA GLY A 96 -3.62 20.86 1.40
C GLY A 96 -3.57 20.18 0.03
N PHE A 97 -2.39 19.79 -0.44
CA PHE A 97 -2.27 18.99 -1.65
C PHE A 97 -2.08 17.51 -1.31
N PHE A 98 -2.99 16.67 -1.80
CA PHE A 98 -3.05 15.27 -1.42
C PHE A 98 -2.76 14.32 -2.59
N GLU A 99 -1.92 13.32 -2.35
CA GLU A 99 -1.79 12.15 -3.22
C GLU A 99 -2.80 11.09 -2.79
N GLY A 100 -3.58 10.57 -3.73
CA GLY A 100 -4.66 9.63 -3.48
C GLY A 100 -4.51 8.31 -4.23
N ASP A 101 -4.83 7.22 -3.55
CA ASP A 101 -4.84 5.87 -4.10
C ASP A 101 -5.99 5.02 -3.53
N THR A 102 -6.13 3.78 -4.05
CA THR A 102 -7.01 2.78 -3.43
C THR A 102 -6.32 1.45 -3.24
N VAL A 103 -6.59 0.80 -2.11
CA VAL A 103 -6.17 -0.58 -1.82
C VAL A 103 -7.39 -1.50 -1.84
N ALA A 104 -7.37 -2.55 -2.68
CA ALA A 104 -8.44 -3.53 -2.78
C ALA A 104 -8.30 -4.65 -1.73
N HIS A 105 -9.34 -4.88 -0.93
CA HIS A 105 -9.40 -5.98 0.05
C HIS A 105 -9.94 -7.26 -0.59
N CYS A 106 -9.21 -7.79 -1.57
CA CYS A 106 -9.67 -8.88 -2.43
C CYS A 106 -9.02 -10.24 -2.18
N GLY A 107 -8.06 -10.33 -1.26
CA GLY A 107 -7.26 -11.54 -1.07
C GLY A 107 -6.60 -11.97 -2.39
N PRO A 108 -6.54 -13.28 -2.70
CA PRO A 108 -5.83 -13.78 -3.88
C PRO A 108 -6.67 -13.78 -5.18
N THR A 109 -7.89 -13.23 -5.20
CA THR A 109 -8.81 -13.32 -6.35
C THR A 109 -9.53 -12.02 -6.64
N LEU A 110 -9.72 -11.68 -7.92
CA LEU A 110 -10.59 -10.57 -8.36
C LEU A 110 -12.03 -10.98 -8.62
N LYS A 111 -12.40 -12.23 -8.33
CA LYS A 111 -13.76 -12.70 -8.55
C LYS A 111 -14.65 -12.25 -7.39
N GLY A 112 -15.42 -11.19 -7.59
CA GLY A 112 -16.40 -10.70 -6.63
C GLY A 112 -16.44 -9.18 -6.52
N GLU A 113 -17.20 -8.70 -5.53
CA GLU A 113 -17.20 -7.31 -5.07
C GLU A 113 -16.34 -7.23 -3.81
N PHE A 114 -15.47 -6.24 -3.73
CA PHE A 114 -14.52 -6.10 -2.61
C PHE A 114 -14.53 -4.69 -2.07
N ALA A 115 -14.43 -4.58 -0.74
CA ALA A 115 -14.13 -3.31 -0.10
C ALA A 115 -12.80 -2.77 -0.61
N HIS A 116 -12.71 -1.45 -0.73
CA HIS A 116 -11.46 -0.75 -1.02
C HIS A 116 -11.20 0.25 0.08
N THR A 117 -9.95 0.50 0.41
CA THR A 117 -9.59 1.66 1.22
C THR A 117 -9.16 2.78 0.29
N LEU A 118 -9.80 3.94 0.42
CA LEU A 118 -9.35 5.21 -0.15
C LEU A 118 -8.35 5.84 0.82
N ASN A 119 -7.14 6.12 0.36
CA ASN A 119 -6.18 6.93 1.12
C ASN A 119 -5.96 8.26 0.41
N LEU A 120 -5.78 9.32 1.20
CA LEU A 120 -5.31 10.62 0.75
C LEU A 120 -4.19 11.06 1.69
N THR A 121 -3.00 11.29 1.14
CA THR A 121 -1.80 11.69 1.90
C THR A 121 -1.40 13.10 1.51
N ASP A 122 -1.38 14.02 2.48
CA ASP A 122 -0.88 15.37 2.29
C ASP A 122 0.63 15.31 2.00
N VAL A 123 1.05 15.84 0.85
CA VAL A 123 2.45 15.74 0.41
C VAL A 123 3.41 16.65 1.18
N HIS A 124 2.90 17.68 1.86
CA HIS A 124 3.70 18.63 2.62
C HIS A 124 3.93 18.15 4.07
N ILE A 125 2.85 17.76 4.76
CA ILE A 125 2.91 17.40 6.19
C ILE A 125 2.79 15.91 6.47
N GLY A 126 2.54 15.08 5.45
CA GLY A 126 2.39 13.63 5.59
C GLY A 126 1.13 13.21 6.34
N TRP A 127 0.15 14.11 6.52
CA TRP A 127 -1.12 13.78 7.16
C TRP A 127 -1.94 12.85 6.26
N VAL A 128 -2.49 11.78 6.82
CA VAL A 128 -3.19 10.75 6.05
C VAL A 128 -4.67 10.69 6.45
N PHE A 129 -5.54 10.78 5.45
CA PHE A 129 -6.93 10.39 5.54
C PHE A 129 -7.10 8.98 4.97
N THR A 130 -7.87 8.14 5.65
CA THR A 130 -8.11 6.75 5.26
C THR A 130 -9.58 6.40 5.46
N ARG A 131 -10.24 5.87 4.43
CA ARG A 131 -11.64 5.47 4.50
C ARG A 131 -11.93 4.23 3.69
N THR A 132 -12.60 3.26 4.31
CA THR A 132 -13.14 2.11 3.58
C THR A 132 -14.36 2.52 2.76
N VAL A 133 -14.36 2.17 1.48
CA VAL A 133 -15.46 2.29 0.53
C VAL A 133 -15.87 0.90 0.06
N ARG A 134 -17.14 0.73 -0.31
CA ARG A 134 -17.70 -0.58 -0.65
C ARG A 134 -16.99 -1.25 -1.83
N ASN A 135 -16.66 -0.48 -2.86
CA ASN A 135 -15.90 -0.90 -4.04
C ASN A 135 -15.41 0.36 -4.80
N ASN A 136 -14.73 0.19 -5.93
CA ASN A 136 -14.22 1.28 -6.77
C ASN A 136 -15.26 1.95 -7.71
N ALA A 137 -16.55 1.68 -7.54
CA ALA A 137 -17.59 2.40 -8.26
C ALA A 137 -17.57 3.88 -7.88
N ARG A 138 -17.75 4.73 -8.90
CA ARG A 138 -17.70 6.20 -8.79
C ARG A 138 -18.50 6.77 -7.62
N THR A 139 -19.65 6.19 -7.30
CA THR A 139 -20.55 6.63 -6.23
C THR A 139 -19.92 6.47 -4.86
N HIS A 140 -19.24 5.36 -4.62
CA HIS A 140 -18.58 5.06 -3.34
C HIS A 140 -17.30 5.86 -3.18
N ILE A 141 -16.53 6.04 -4.25
CA ILE A 141 -15.35 6.90 -4.27
C ILE A 141 -15.73 8.35 -3.98
N LEU A 142 -16.74 8.89 -4.67
CA LEU A 142 -17.21 10.25 -4.43
C LEU A 142 -17.72 10.44 -2.99
N ALA A 143 -18.40 9.44 -2.42
CA ALA A 143 -18.80 9.49 -1.02
C ALA A 143 -17.59 9.53 -0.07
N GLY A 144 -16.52 8.78 -0.38
CA GLY A 144 -15.25 8.83 0.35
C GLY A 144 -14.57 10.19 0.28
N LEU A 145 -14.51 10.79 -0.91
CA LEU A 145 -13.94 12.13 -1.13
C LEU A 145 -14.75 13.24 -0.45
N LYS A 146 -16.09 13.13 -0.43
CA LYS A 146 -16.93 14.09 0.31
C LYS A 146 -16.68 14.01 1.81
N ALA A 147 -16.47 12.80 2.35
CA ALA A 147 -16.13 12.64 3.76
C ALA A 147 -14.74 13.18 4.09
N SER A 148 -13.79 13.13 3.16
CA SER A 148 -12.46 13.68 3.39
C SER A 148 -12.49 15.20 3.57
N VAL A 149 -13.33 15.92 2.82
CA VAL A 149 -13.52 17.38 2.99
C VAL A 149 -14.02 17.73 4.40
N THR A 150 -14.80 16.85 5.03
CA THR A 150 -15.33 17.10 6.38
C THR A 150 -14.39 16.65 7.50
N GLU A 151 -13.52 15.68 7.24
CA GLU A 151 -12.72 15.00 8.27
C GLU A 151 -11.25 15.42 8.28
N ILE A 152 -10.73 15.90 7.15
CA ILE A 152 -9.39 16.47 7.09
C ILE A 152 -9.42 17.81 7.83
N PRO A 153 -8.51 18.04 8.79
CA PRO A 153 -8.55 19.22 9.67
C PRO A 153 -8.09 20.53 9.00
N HIS A 154 -7.77 20.50 7.71
CA HIS A 154 -7.29 21.62 6.91
C HIS A 154 -7.81 21.55 5.48
N GLY A 155 -7.68 22.66 4.74
CA GLY A 155 -8.22 22.78 3.39
C GLY A 155 -7.58 21.79 2.42
N ILE A 156 -8.41 21.18 1.56
CA ILE A 156 -7.95 20.39 0.42
C ILE A 156 -7.90 21.34 -0.78
N THR A 157 -6.69 21.71 -1.21
CA THR A 157 -6.44 22.61 -2.34
C THR A 157 -6.20 21.84 -3.62
N GLY A 158 -5.75 20.59 -3.52
CA GLY A 158 -5.66 19.73 -4.69
C GLY A 158 -5.51 18.24 -4.40
N LEU A 159 -5.79 17.45 -5.45
CA LEU A 159 -5.76 16.01 -5.44
C LEU A 159 -4.99 15.49 -6.65
N ASP A 160 -4.02 14.61 -6.42
CA ASP A 160 -3.33 13.85 -7.45
C ASP A 160 -3.65 12.36 -7.29
N PHE A 161 -4.05 11.68 -8.36
CA PHE A 161 -4.30 10.24 -8.33
C PHE A 161 -3.39 9.51 -9.32
N ASP A 162 -2.72 8.47 -8.83
CA ASP A 162 -1.90 7.56 -9.65
C ASP A 162 -2.77 6.72 -10.61
N ASN A 163 -4.04 6.49 -10.24
CA ASN A 163 -4.96 5.54 -10.84
C ASN A 163 -6.07 6.20 -11.68
N GLY A 164 -5.73 6.47 -12.94
CA GLY A 164 -6.52 7.29 -13.86
C GLY A 164 -7.87 6.74 -14.37
N THR A 165 -8.50 5.72 -13.79
CA THR A 165 -9.83 5.25 -14.24
C THR A 165 -10.90 5.26 -13.15
N VAL A 166 -10.51 4.96 -11.91
CA VAL A 166 -11.42 5.02 -10.75
C VAL A 166 -11.76 6.47 -10.41
N PHE A 167 -10.77 7.36 -10.49
CA PHE A 167 -10.88 8.76 -10.09
C PHE A 167 -11.13 9.73 -11.25
N LEU A 168 -10.74 9.39 -12.48
CA LEU A 168 -10.98 10.22 -13.67
C LEU A 168 -12.36 9.98 -14.27
N ASN A 169 -13.40 10.36 -13.53
CA ASN A 169 -14.78 10.31 -14.00
C ASN A 169 -15.48 11.66 -13.81
N LYS A 170 -16.47 11.96 -14.67
CA LYS A 170 -17.17 13.26 -14.70
C LYS A 170 -17.71 13.70 -13.33
N PRO A 171 -18.37 12.84 -12.52
CA PRO A 171 -18.82 13.21 -11.17
C PRO A 171 -17.71 13.69 -10.24
N VAL A 172 -16.56 13.02 -10.21
CA VAL A 172 -15.42 13.42 -9.36
C VAL A 172 -14.82 14.74 -9.83
N ILE A 173 -14.67 14.91 -11.15
CA ILE A 173 -14.15 16.16 -11.74
C ILE A 173 -15.10 17.34 -11.48
N SER A 174 -16.41 17.14 -11.65
CA SER A 174 -17.42 18.17 -11.36
C SER A 174 -17.37 18.56 -9.89
N TRP A 175 -17.40 17.57 -9.00
CA TRP A 175 -17.32 17.81 -7.56
C TRP A 175 -16.04 18.55 -7.17
N ALA A 176 -14.89 18.18 -7.72
CA ALA A 176 -13.63 18.88 -7.45
C ALA A 176 -13.69 20.34 -7.93
N GLY A 177 -14.21 20.58 -9.14
CA GLY A 177 -14.42 21.92 -9.69
C GLY A 177 -15.37 22.77 -8.84
N ASP A 178 -16.49 22.20 -8.40
CA ASP A 178 -17.49 22.87 -7.55
C ASP A 178 -16.91 23.24 -6.17
N ASN A 179 -15.88 22.53 -5.70
CA ASN A 179 -15.20 22.78 -4.43
C ASN A 179 -13.88 23.57 -4.59
N GLY A 180 -13.54 24.01 -5.81
CA GLY A 180 -12.28 24.71 -6.08
C GLY A 180 -11.02 23.86 -5.88
N ILE A 181 -11.16 22.52 -5.88
CA ILE A 181 -10.06 21.57 -5.66
C ILE A 181 -9.35 21.34 -7.00
N TYR A 182 -8.04 21.62 -7.03
CA TYR A 182 -7.22 21.41 -8.20
C TYR A 182 -6.91 19.93 -8.41
N PHE A 183 -7.19 19.40 -9.60
CA PHE A 183 -7.05 17.98 -9.89
C PHE A 183 -5.87 17.73 -10.84
N THR A 184 -4.91 16.89 -10.45
CA THR A 184 -3.79 16.47 -11.32
C THR A 184 -3.73 14.95 -11.50
N ARG A 185 -2.82 14.51 -12.38
CA ARG A 185 -2.51 13.09 -12.59
C ARG A 185 -1.00 12.91 -12.81
N PHE A 186 -0.45 11.80 -12.31
CA PHE A 186 0.90 11.34 -12.66
C PHE A 186 0.98 10.65 -14.03
N ARG A 187 2.15 10.71 -14.69
CA ARG A 187 2.38 10.02 -15.98
C ARG A 187 2.52 8.50 -15.74
N PRO A 188 1.81 7.62 -16.47
CA PRO A 188 2.03 6.18 -16.36
C PRO A 188 3.47 5.80 -16.74
N TYR A 189 4.08 4.87 -16.00
CA TYR A 189 5.36 4.21 -16.31
C TYR A 189 6.65 5.07 -16.29
N LYS A 190 6.93 5.75 -15.18
CA LYS A 190 8.33 6.04 -14.78
C LYS A 190 8.53 5.81 -13.29
N LYS A 191 8.66 4.54 -12.89
CA LYS A 191 9.37 4.20 -11.65
C LYS A 191 10.85 4.27 -12.01
N ASN A 192 11.56 5.30 -11.56
CA ASN A 192 13.01 5.32 -11.69
C ASN A 192 13.57 4.25 -10.75
N HIS A 193 14.39 3.35 -11.31
CA HIS A 193 15.31 2.48 -10.58
C HIS A 193 16.46 3.28 -9.98
#